data_AF-A0A9W3VHD6-F1
#
_entry.id   AF-A0A9W3VHD6-F1
#
_cell.length_a   1.000
_cell.length_b   1.000
_cell.length_c   1.000
_cell.angle_alpha   90.00
_cell.angle_beta   90.00
_cell.angle_gamma   90.00
#
_symmetry.space_group_name_H-M   'P 1'
#
loop_
_entity.id
_entity.type
_entity.pdbx_description
1 polymer ?
#
loop_
_entity_poly.entity_id
_entity_poly.type
_entity_poly.pdbx_seq_one_letter_code
_entity_poly.pdbx_strand_id
1 'polypeptide(L)'
;MKIVAVIVPVPKFIKTPFELGDWVVFECKDYTMFAEVKAMEVDTKNGRIKILGVWGNCDIAGIGDKGWQYADQCRLATEKEKYWEERRRVFAKKKRRKNEFHSGDFVSDDSRVLTVCHQDRDTGVVTVYVNNMNEKYEVSPQDLELIFCAEDAVG
;
A
#
# COMPACT_ATOMS: atom_id res chain seq x y z
N MET A 1 25.46 -1.91 -60.25
CA MET A 1 24.79 -1.34 -59.06
C MET A 1 25.06 -2.26 -57.87
N LYS A 2 25.76 -1.79 -56.83
CA LYS A 2 25.91 -2.54 -55.57
C LYS A 2 24.84 -2.05 -54.61
N ILE A 3 23.86 -2.90 -54.30
CA ILE A 3 22.84 -2.62 -53.29
C ILE A 3 23.49 -2.94 -51.93
N VAL A 4 23.62 -1.92 -51.08
CA VAL A 4 24.09 -2.08 -49.70
C VAL A 4 22.86 -2.20 -48.82
N ALA A 5 22.64 -3.40 -48.28
CA ALA A 5 21.61 -3.62 -47.27
C ALA A 5 22.15 -3.11 -45.91
N VAL A 6 21.58 -2.02 -45.42
CA VAL A 6 21.85 -1.52 -44.07
C VAL A 6 20.83 -2.14 -43.12
N ILE A 7 21.30 -2.93 -42.17
CA ILE A 7 20.46 -3.48 -41.10
C ILE A 7 20.23 -2.32 -40.11
N VAL A 8 19.05 -1.70 -40.19
CA VAL A 8 18.63 -0.68 -39.22
C VAL A 8 17.96 -1.41 -38.05
N PRO A 9 18.49 -1.34 -36.82
CA PRO A 9 17.82 -1.92 -35.66
C PRO A 9 16.57 -1.11 -35.37
N VAL A 10 15.40 -1.68 -35.67
CA VAL A 10 14.12 -1.07 -35.31
C VAL A 10 13.92 -1.27 -33.79
N PRO A 11 13.74 -0.19 -33.00
CA PRO A 11 13.41 -0.33 -31.59
C PRO A 11 12.12 -1.13 -31.46
N LYS A 12 12.14 -2.26 -30.75
CA LYS A 12 10.90 -2.95 -30.37
C LYS A 12 10.23 -2.11 -29.29
N PHE A 13 9.19 -1.36 -29.67
CA PHE A 13 8.29 -0.72 -28.73
C PHE A 13 7.46 -1.80 -28.04
N ILE A 14 7.93 -2.26 -26.89
CA ILE A 14 7.12 -3.10 -26.01
C ILE A 14 6.18 -2.15 -25.29
N LYS A 15 4.89 -2.21 -25.61
CA LYS A 15 3.87 -1.52 -24.82
C LYS A 15 3.91 -2.10 -23.40
N THR A 16 4.30 -1.29 -22.42
CA THR A 16 4.29 -1.73 -21.03
C THR A 16 2.83 -1.87 -20.58
N PRO A 17 2.48 -2.94 -19.85
CA PRO A 17 1.11 -3.18 -19.41
C PRO A 17 0.65 -2.21 -18.30
N PHE A 18 1.61 -1.53 -17.66
CA PHE A 18 1.39 -0.57 -16.58
C PHE A 18 2.29 0.65 -16.77
N GLU A 19 2.02 1.71 -16.02
CA GLU A 19 2.84 2.92 -15.92
C GLU A 19 3.59 2.97 -14.57
N LEU A 20 4.62 3.81 -14.48
CA LEU A 20 5.30 4.04 -13.20
C LEU A 20 4.35 4.75 -12.24
N GLY A 21 4.27 4.29 -11.00
CA GLY A 21 3.35 4.80 -9.99
C GLY A 21 1.97 4.12 -9.99
N ASP A 22 1.67 3.27 -10.98
CA ASP A 22 0.47 2.44 -10.93
C ASP A 22 0.54 1.49 -9.73
N TRP A 23 -0.60 1.25 -9.11
CA TRP A 23 -0.74 0.21 -8.11
C TRP A 23 -1.22 -1.07 -8.77
N VAL A 24 -0.47 -2.15 -8.55
CA VAL A 24 -0.76 -3.47 -9.09
C VAL A 24 -1.02 -4.48 -8.00
N VAL A 25 -1.84 -5.46 -8.35
CA VAL A 25 -2.22 -6.60 -7.52
C VAL A 25 -1.68 -7.86 -8.14
N PHE A 26 -1.05 -8.68 -7.32
CA PHE A 26 -0.68 -10.05 -7.64
C PHE A 26 -1.47 -10.99 -6.74
N GLU A 27 -2.29 -11.85 -7.34
CA GLU A 27 -3.17 -12.78 -6.63
C GLU A 27 -2.56 -14.18 -6.67
N CYS A 28 -2.17 -14.69 -5.49
CA CYS A 28 -1.85 -16.09 -5.28
C CYS A 28 -3.05 -16.84 -4.69
N LYS A 29 -3.00 -18.18 -4.69
CA LYS A 29 -4.06 -19.00 -4.08
C LYS A 29 -4.24 -18.73 -2.59
N ASP A 30 -3.14 -18.42 -1.90
CA ASP A 30 -3.12 -18.33 -0.44
C ASP A 30 -3.06 -16.89 0.07
N TYR A 31 -2.71 -15.92 -0.79
CA TYR A 31 -2.56 -14.53 -0.40
C TYR A 31 -2.59 -13.57 -1.60
N THR A 32 -2.92 -12.31 -1.32
CA THR A 32 -2.89 -11.22 -2.30
C THR A 32 -1.80 -10.22 -1.92
N MET A 33 -0.98 -9.85 -2.90
CA MET A 33 0.06 -8.83 -2.72
C MET A 33 -0.20 -7.58 -3.56
N PHE A 34 0.26 -6.46 -3.04
CA PHE A 34 0.11 -5.15 -3.64
C PHE A 34 1.46 -4.45 -3.75
N ALA A 35 1.71 -3.79 -4.87
CA ALA A 35 2.89 -2.97 -5.06
C ALA A 35 2.59 -1.77 -5.95
N GLU A 36 3.24 -0.65 -5.65
CA GLU A 36 3.37 0.46 -6.57
C GLU A 36 4.51 0.13 -7.56
N VAL A 37 4.26 0.30 -8.85
CA VAL A 37 5.24 0.05 -9.92
C VAL A 37 6.38 1.08 -9.79
N LYS A 38 7.54 0.65 -9.30
CA LYS A 38 8.74 1.49 -9.17
C LYS A 38 9.66 1.40 -10.38
N ALA A 39 9.72 0.23 -11.00
CA ALA A 39 10.43 0.01 -12.25
C ALA A 39 9.85 -1.20 -12.99
N MET A 40 10.13 -1.28 -14.28
CA MET A 40 9.81 -2.45 -15.10
C MET A 40 11.06 -2.90 -15.86
N GLU A 41 11.30 -4.21 -15.88
CA GLU A 41 12.44 -4.83 -16.57
C GLU A 41 11.96 -5.96 -17.47
N VAL A 42 12.49 -6.06 -18.69
CA VAL A 42 12.21 -7.19 -19.57
C VAL A 42 13.21 -8.31 -19.26
N ASP A 43 12.71 -9.46 -18.82
CA ASP A 43 13.53 -10.65 -18.62
C ASP A 43 14.04 -11.16 -19.97
N THR A 44 15.36 -11.11 -20.17
CA THR A 44 16.00 -11.48 -21.44
C THR A 44 15.86 -12.96 -21.79
N LYS A 45 15.51 -13.83 -20.82
CA LYS A 45 15.40 -15.29 -21.05
C LYS A 45 14.07 -15.70 -21.66
N ASN A 46 12.98 -15.05 -21.27
CA ASN A 46 11.62 -15.42 -21.67
C ASN A 46 10.81 -14.25 -22.26
N GLY A 47 11.37 -13.04 -22.29
CA GLY A 47 10.73 -11.84 -22.81
C GLY A 47 9.61 -11.29 -21.92
N ARG A 48 9.40 -11.84 -20.71
CA ARG A 48 8.35 -11.39 -19.78
C ARG A 48 8.78 -10.13 -19.07
N ILE A 49 7.82 -9.29 -18.73
CA ILE A 49 8.06 -8.02 -18.02
C ILE A 49 7.96 -8.29 -16.52
N LYS A 50 8.99 -7.92 -15.78
CA LYS A 50 9.03 -7.90 -14.31
C LYS A 50 8.62 -6.52 -13.82
N ILE A 51 7.69 -6.49 -12.88
CA ILE A 51 7.33 -5.30 -12.12
C ILE A 51 8.14 -5.31 -10.84
N LEU A 52 9.00 -4.31 -10.66
CA LEU A 52 9.79 -4.13 -9.46
C LEU A 52 9.09 -3.14 -8.53
N GLY A 53 9.03 -3.49 -7.24
CA GLY A 53 8.39 -2.67 -6.23
C GLY A 53 8.63 -3.21 -4.82
N VAL A 54 7.98 -2.56 -3.86
CA VAL A 54 7.84 -3.09 -2.50
C VAL A 54 6.50 -3.79 -2.47
N TRP A 55 6.51 -5.12 -2.32
CA TRP A 55 5.34 -5.97 -2.31
C TRP A 55 4.86 -6.18 -0.88
N GLY A 56 3.67 -5.65 -0.60
CA GLY A 56 3.01 -5.78 0.71
C GLY A 56 1.86 -6.79 0.63
N ASN A 57 1.58 -7.44 1.76
CA ASN A 57 0.39 -8.24 1.97
C ASN A 57 -0.38 -7.62 3.16
N CYS A 58 -1.71 -7.54 3.03
CA CYS A 58 -2.64 -7.09 4.05
C CYS A 58 -2.48 -7.81 5.40
N ASP A 59 -2.03 -9.06 5.38
CA ASP A 59 -1.94 -9.92 6.58
C ASP A 59 -0.62 -9.77 7.34
N ILE A 60 0.35 -9.01 6.81
CA ILE A 60 1.70 -8.89 7.37
C ILE A 60 1.93 -7.49 7.94
N ALA A 61 2.42 -7.46 9.19
CA ALA A 61 2.81 -6.25 9.93
C ALA A 61 4.17 -5.69 9.48
N GLY A 62 4.36 -5.50 8.17
CA GLY A 62 5.61 -4.98 7.61
C GLY A 62 5.33 -4.22 6.33
N ILE A 63 6.08 -3.16 6.02
CA ILE A 63 5.83 -2.30 4.85
C ILE A 63 5.78 -3.08 3.50
N GLY A 64 6.31 -4.29 3.50
CA GLY A 64 6.45 -5.18 2.36
C GLY A 64 7.93 -5.42 2.07
N ASP A 65 8.19 -6.36 1.17
CA ASP A 65 9.55 -6.71 0.77
C ASP A 65 9.86 -6.20 -0.63
N LYS A 66 11.11 -5.77 -0.85
CA LYS A 66 11.57 -5.44 -2.19
C LYS A 66 11.61 -6.72 -3.01
N GLY A 67 10.95 -6.69 -4.15
CA GLY A 67 10.85 -7.87 -5.00
C GLY A 67 10.29 -7.53 -6.37
N TRP A 68 9.97 -8.59 -7.10
CA TRP A 68 9.37 -8.46 -8.41
C TRP A 68 8.32 -9.55 -8.65
N GLN A 69 7.35 -9.23 -9.49
CA GLN A 69 6.41 -10.20 -10.06
C GLN A 69 6.30 -9.99 -11.56
N TYR A 70 5.87 -11.02 -12.29
CA TYR A 70 5.64 -10.86 -13.72
C TYR A 70 4.34 -10.11 -13.98
N ALA A 71 4.39 -9.19 -14.95
CA ALA A 71 3.29 -8.29 -15.25
C ALA A 71 2.03 -9.00 -15.78
N ASP A 72 2.20 -10.14 -16.47
CA ASP A 72 1.12 -11.00 -16.94
C ASP A 72 0.38 -11.76 -15.81
N GLN A 73 0.93 -11.73 -14.59
CA GLN A 73 0.29 -12.26 -13.38
C GLN A 73 -0.31 -11.16 -12.51
N CYS A 74 -0.25 -9.92 -12.98
CA CYS A 74 -0.70 -8.76 -12.24
C CYS A 74 -1.91 -8.12 -12.92
N ARG A 75 -2.74 -7.44 -12.12
CA ARG A 75 -3.78 -6.51 -12.59
C ARG A 75 -3.62 -5.16 -11.92
N LEU A 76 -4.27 -4.14 -12.45
CA LEU A 76 -4.39 -2.86 -11.73
C LEU A 76 -5.19 -3.05 -10.44
N ALA A 77 -4.73 -2.39 -9.38
CA ALA A 77 -5.48 -2.26 -8.14
C ALA A 77 -6.66 -1.32 -8.34
N THR A 78 -7.78 -1.66 -7.71
CA THR A 78 -8.90 -0.72 -7.58
C THR A 78 -8.51 0.41 -6.62
N GLU A 79 -9.19 1.56 -6.70
CA GLU A 79 -8.94 2.68 -5.79
C GLU A 79 -9.11 2.28 -4.31
N LYS A 80 -10.09 1.42 -4.02
CA LYS A 80 -10.33 0.88 -2.69
C LYS A 80 -9.15 0.02 -2.21
N GLU A 81 -8.63 -0.87 -3.06
CA GLU A 81 -7.48 -1.71 -2.70
C GLU A 81 -6.22 -0.88 -2.47
N LYS A 82 -5.96 0.08 -3.37
CA LYS A 82 -4.88 1.05 -3.22
C LYS A 82 -4.99 1.78 -1.88
N TYR A 83 -6.15 2.32 -1.57
CA TYR A 83 -6.40 3.03 -0.32
C TYR A 83 -6.06 2.18 0.92
N TRP A 84 -6.59 0.96 0.99
CA TRP A 84 -6.36 0.09 2.14
C TRP A 84 -4.91 -0.34 2.29
N GLU A 85 -4.21 -0.55 1.18
CA GLU A 85 -2.78 -0.88 1.19
C GLU A 85 -1.92 0.33 1.56
N GLU A 86 -2.21 1.51 1.03
CA GLU A 86 -1.53 2.76 1.40
C GLU A 86 -1.70 3.02 2.91
N ARG A 87 -2.92 2.92 3.41
CA ARG A 87 -3.23 2.99 4.83
C ARG A 87 -2.44 1.97 5.64
N ARG A 88 -2.45 0.69 5.24
CA ARG A 88 -1.66 -0.36 5.90
C ARG A 88 -0.17 0.03 5.98
N ARG A 89 0.41 0.59 4.90
CA ARG A 89 1.81 1.03 4.88
C ARG A 89 2.08 2.19 5.84
N VAL A 90 1.12 3.08 6.09
CA VAL A 90 1.24 4.14 7.10
C VAL A 90 1.44 3.52 8.49
N PHE A 91 0.58 2.58 8.90
CA PHE A 91 0.74 1.85 10.16
C PHE A 91 2.03 1.02 10.20
N ALA A 92 2.38 0.35 9.11
CA ALA A 92 3.56 -0.50 9.05
C ALA A 92 4.88 0.30 9.19
N LYS A 93 4.93 1.56 8.71
CA LYS A 93 6.08 2.46 8.94
C LYS A 93 6.31 2.73 10.43
N LYS A 94 5.26 2.61 11.24
CA LYS A 94 5.26 2.74 12.69
C LYS A 94 5.40 1.40 13.42
N LYS A 95 5.67 0.32 12.69
CA LYS A 95 5.74 -1.07 13.19
C LYS A 95 4.43 -1.56 13.81
N ARG A 96 3.31 -1.05 13.32
CA ARG A 96 1.96 -1.40 13.78
C ARG A 96 1.24 -2.21 12.70
N ARG A 97 0.30 -3.07 13.12
CA ARG A 97 -0.66 -3.71 12.20
C ARG A 97 -1.61 -2.68 11.63
N LYS A 98 -2.25 -3.00 10.50
CA LYS A 98 -3.32 -2.17 9.94
C LYS A 98 -4.38 -1.95 11.02
N ASN A 99 -4.79 -0.70 11.20
CA ASN A 99 -5.85 -0.33 12.16
C ASN A 99 -5.52 -0.65 13.63
N GLU A 100 -4.23 -0.75 13.96
CA GLU A 100 -3.75 -0.86 15.34
C GLU A 100 -3.45 0.55 15.88
N PHE A 101 -4.37 1.04 16.70
CA PHE A 101 -4.30 2.33 17.35
C PHE A 101 -3.81 2.18 18.79
N HIS A 102 -2.99 3.13 19.23
CA HIS A 102 -2.46 3.19 20.59
C HIS A 102 -3.01 4.43 21.29
N SER A 103 -3.02 4.39 22.62
CA SER A 103 -3.47 5.51 23.43
C SER A 103 -2.63 6.76 23.14
N GLY A 104 -3.29 7.91 22.93
CA GLY A 104 -2.65 9.17 22.59
C GLY A 104 -2.49 9.45 21.09
N ASP A 105 -2.85 8.50 20.20
CA ASP A 105 -2.90 8.78 18.77
C ASP A 105 -3.98 9.82 18.46
N PHE A 106 -3.69 10.70 17.49
CA PHE A 106 -4.67 11.62 16.94
C PHE A 106 -5.27 11.04 15.66
N VAL A 107 -6.60 10.97 15.64
CA VAL A 107 -7.38 10.36 14.56
C VAL A 107 -8.52 11.27 14.13
N SER A 108 -9.09 11.02 12.96
CA SER A 108 -10.27 11.72 12.41
C SER A 108 -11.38 10.71 12.12
N ASP A 109 -12.64 11.07 12.34
CA ASP A 109 -13.80 10.33 11.84
C ASP A 109 -14.48 11.04 10.65
N ASP A 110 -13.66 11.76 9.86
CA ASP A 110 -14.04 12.71 8.80
C ASP A 110 -14.75 13.99 9.28
N SER A 111 -15.21 14.04 10.53
CA SER A 111 -15.93 15.20 11.07
C SER A 111 -15.15 15.96 12.14
N ARG A 112 -14.38 15.24 12.96
CA ARG A 112 -13.74 15.75 14.18
C ARG A 112 -12.33 15.20 14.30
N VAL A 113 -11.47 15.96 14.96
CA VAL A 113 -10.19 15.45 15.46
C VAL A 113 -10.41 14.85 16.84
N LEU A 114 -9.91 13.63 17.01
CA LEU A 114 -10.15 12.79 18.18
C LEU A 114 -8.81 12.30 18.73
N THR A 115 -8.79 11.98 20.01
CA THR A 115 -7.65 11.33 20.67
C THR A 115 -8.04 9.91 21.06
N VAL A 116 -7.26 8.92 20.62
CA VAL A 116 -7.47 7.52 20.99
C VAL A 116 -7.20 7.36 22.48
N CYS A 117 -8.19 6.82 23.21
CA CYS A 117 -8.03 6.48 24.62
C CYS A 117 -7.54 5.04 24.77
N HIS A 118 -8.21 4.10 24.12
CA HIS A 118 -7.95 2.67 24.21
C HIS A 118 -8.51 1.96 22.97
N GLN A 119 -7.88 0.85 22.57
CA GLN A 119 -8.45 -0.09 21.61
C GLN A 119 -8.58 -1.45 22.29
N ASP A 120 -9.80 -1.97 22.32
CA ASP A 120 -10.11 -3.27 22.90
C ASP A 120 -9.46 -4.37 22.06
N ARG A 121 -8.77 -5.31 22.72
CA ARG A 121 -7.97 -6.34 22.03
C ARG A 121 -8.81 -7.49 21.47
N ASP A 122 -9.99 -7.73 22.04
CA ASP A 122 -10.82 -8.86 21.68
C ASP A 122 -11.79 -8.49 20.55
N THR A 123 -12.35 -7.28 20.61
CA THR A 123 -13.33 -6.74 19.66
C THR A 123 -12.71 -5.82 18.61
N GLY A 124 -11.55 -5.22 18.90
CA GLY A 124 -10.90 -4.23 18.04
C GLY A 124 -11.52 -2.83 18.07
N VAL A 125 -12.58 -2.63 18.86
CA VAL A 125 -13.29 -1.35 19.00
C VAL A 125 -12.39 -0.31 19.64
N VAL A 126 -12.43 0.92 19.12
CA VAL A 126 -11.60 2.02 19.61
C VAL A 126 -12.46 2.99 20.42
N THR A 127 -12.09 3.22 21.67
CA THR A 127 -12.63 4.33 22.46
C THR A 127 -11.84 5.59 22.16
N VAL A 128 -12.54 6.62 21.72
CA VAL A 128 -11.97 7.94 21.37
C VAL A 128 -12.52 9.02 22.27
N TYR A 129 -11.73 10.06 22.48
CA TYR A 129 -12.13 11.32 23.11
C TYR A 129 -12.22 12.41 22.05
N VAL A 130 -13.33 13.16 22.05
CA VAL A 130 -13.52 14.27 21.13
C VAL A 130 -12.68 15.46 21.59
N ASN A 131 -11.72 15.90 20.78
CA ASN A 131 -10.94 17.06 21.17
C ASN A 131 -11.83 18.30 21.22
N ASN A 132 -11.69 19.09 22.29
CA ASN A 132 -12.51 20.27 22.60
C ASN A 132 -13.97 19.98 23.01
N MET A 133 -14.34 18.72 23.27
CA MET A 133 -15.61 18.36 23.89
C MET A 133 -15.36 17.38 25.04
N ASN A 134 -16.16 17.42 26.10
CA ASN A 134 -16.01 16.47 27.21
C ASN A 134 -16.76 15.15 26.94
N GLU A 135 -16.53 14.57 25.76
CA GLU A 135 -17.28 13.43 25.23
C GLU A 135 -16.32 12.30 24.81
N LYS A 136 -16.75 11.06 25.07
CA LYS A 136 -16.10 9.83 24.59
C LYS A 136 -17.13 8.93 23.94
N TYR A 137 -16.71 8.20 22.92
CA TYR A 137 -17.53 7.16 22.30
C TYR A 137 -16.65 6.06 21.73
N GLU A 138 -17.31 4.98 21.33
CA GLU A 138 -16.72 3.81 20.69
C GLU A 138 -16.95 3.86 19.20
N VAL A 139 -15.93 3.52 18.42
CA VAL A 139 -15.97 3.57 16.96
C VAL A 139 -15.19 2.39 16.36
N SER A 140 -15.63 1.95 15.19
CA SER A 140 -14.89 0.93 14.43
C SER A 140 -13.56 1.51 13.97
N PRO A 141 -12.45 0.75 14.07
CA PRO A 141 -11.15 1.25 13.67
C PRO A 141 -11.04 1.47 12.14
N GLN A 142 -12.00 0.97 11.35
CA GLN A 142 -12.07 1.22 9.90
C GLN A 142 -12.62 2.61 9.57
N ASP A 143 -13.34 3.23 10.50
CA ASP A 143 -13.98 4.54 10.32
C ASP A 143 -13.10 5.69 10.84
N LEU A 144 -11.90 5.37 11.31
CA LEU A 144 -10.93 6.33 11.85
C LEU A 144 -9.76 6.53 10.89
N GLU A 145 -9.42 7.74 10.51
CA GLU A 145 -8.17 8.07 9.81
C GLU A 145 -7.07 8.50 10.78
N LEU A 146 -5.89 7.88 10.66
CA LEU A 146 -4.74 8.23 11.49
C LEU A 146 -4.14 9.55 10.99
N ILE A 147 -4.14 10.57 11.85
CA ILE A 147 -3.52 11.87 11.58
C ILE A 147 -2.07 11.85 12.05
N PHE A 148 -1.86 11.42 13.30
CA PHE A 148 -0.57 11.49 13.95
C PHE A 148 -0.46 10.40 15.03
N CYS A 149 0.67 9.69 15.07
CA CYS A 149 0.91 8.71 16.10
C CYS A 149 1.47 9.34 17.37
N ALA A 150 1.12 8.81 18.53
CA ALA A 150 1.67 9.27 19.81
C ALA A 150 3.22 9.26 19.85
N GLU A 151 3.87 8.26 19.23
CA GLU A 151 5.34 8.19 19.15
C GLU A 151 5.99 9.35 18.39
N ASP A 152 5.25 10.04 17.52
CA ASP A 152 5.80 11.14 16.74
C ASP A 152 5.88 12.43 17.58
N ALA A 153 5.15 12.54 18.70
CA ALA A 153 5.15 13.72 19.57
C ALA A 153 6.44 13.85 20.39
N VAL A 154 7.23 12.78 20.48
CA VAL A 154 8.42 12.69 21.35
C VAL A 154 9.72 12.88 20.56
N GLY A 155 9.62 13.47 19.36
CA GLY A 155 10.75 13.78 18.46
C GLY A 155 11.48 15.06 18.83
#